data_AF-A0ABD1AMI4-F1
#
_entry.id   AF-A0ABD1AMI4-F1
#
_cell.length_a   1.000
_cell.length_b   1.000
_cell.length_c   1.000
_cell.angle_alpha   90.00
_cell.angle_beta   90.00
_cell.angle_gamma   90.00
#
_symmetry.space_group_name_H-M   'P 1'
#
loop_
_entity.id
_entity.type
_entity.pdbx_description
1 polymer ?
#
loop_
_entity_poly.entity_id
_entity_poly.type
_entity_poly.pdbx_seq_one_letter_code
_entity_poly.pdbx_strand_id
1 'polypeptide(L)'
;MEEGSTKFSQNNSKQELLLVGEGNFSFSLSLAKAFGSTTNNITVISLDTREGLGRNYDNGKENVEELERLGCTVFRGANVHSMTSDYHLARYNMIIFNFPHAGKRHEVVGGFMESAREMLKDEDGEIHVTRYYNIPI
;
A
#
# COMPACT_ATOMS: atom_id res chain seq x y z
N MET A 1 5.85 -1.53 -31.46
CA MET A 1 4.85 -1.88 -30.44
C MET A 1 5.54 -1.66 -29.13
N GLU A 2 5.21 -0.55 -28.49
CA GLU A 2 5.91 0.01 -27.34
C GLU A 2 5.24 -0.58 -26.10
N GLU A 3 5.89 -1.56 -25.46
CA GLU A 3 5.51 -2.01 -24.13
C GLU A 3 5.86 -0.88 -23.16
N GLY A 4 4.83 -0.14 -22.74
CA GLY A 4 4.93 0.90 -21.73
C GLY A 4 5.27 0.31 -20.37
N SER A 5 6.55 0.03 -20.14
CA SER A 5 7.08 -0.12 -18.80
C SER A 5 7.12 1.28 -18.17
N THR A 6 6.12 1.59 -17.33
CA THR A 6 6.15 2.79 -16.48
C THR A 6 7.38 2.66 -15.58
N LYS A 7 8.47 3.31 -15.97
CA LYS A 7 9.63 3.51 -15.09
C LYS A 7 9.11 4.28 -13.88
N PHE A 8 8.97 3.62 -12.73
CA PHE A 8 9.05 4.31 -11.45
C PHE A 8 10.29 5.19 -11.52
N SER A 9 10.12 6.51 -11.58
CA SER A 9 11.26 7.40 -11.78
C SER A 9 12.24 7.16 -10.63
N GLN A 10 13.36 6.49 -10.91
CA GLN A 10 14.41 6.18 -9.93
C GLN A 10 15.19 7.43 -9.50
N ASN A 11 14.56 8.60 -9.45
CA ASN A 11 15.19 9.88 -9.17
C ASN A 11 14.33 10.72 -8.23
N ASN A 12 14.15 10.25 -6.99
CA ASN A 12 14.18 11.14 -5.84
C ASN A 12 14.28 10.32 -4.56
N SER A 13 15.39 10.47 -3.84
CA SER A 13 15.61 9.95 -2.48
C SER A 13 14.68 10.58 -1.41
N LYS A 14 13.50 11.09 -1.83
CA LYS A 14 12.54 11.87 -1.03
C LYS A 14 11.07 11.55 -1.33
N GLN A 15 10.76 10.58 -2.20
CA GLN A 15 9.37 10.25 -2.50
C GLN A 15 8.77 9.41 -1.38
N GLU A 16 7.83 9.96 -0.62
CA GLU A 16 7.12 9.21 0.41
C GLU A 16 6.04 8.34 -0.24
N LEU A 17 6.06 7.03 0.07
CA LEU A 17 5.17 6.02 -0.49
C LEU A 17 4.28 5.43 0.61
N LEU A 18 2.97 5.44 0.37
CA LEU A 18 1.99 4.74 1.20
C LEU A 18 1.44 3.51 0.46
N LEU A 19 1.58 2.34 1.04
CA LEU A 19 0.98 1.09 0.58
C LEU A 19 -0.23 0.76 1.46
N VAL A 20 -1.40 0.60 0.84
CA VAL A 20 -2.68 0.43 1.52
C VAL A 20 -3.29 -0.91 1.14
N GLY A 21 -3.97 -1.55 2.10
CA GLY A 21 -4.84 -2.70 1.82
C GLY A 21 -4.16 -4.06 1.87
N GLU A 22 -2.97 -4.15 2.47
CA GLU A 22 -2.26 -5.42 2.60
C GLU A 22 -3.01 -6.41 3.50
N GLY A 23 -3.12 -7.66 3.04
CA GLY A 23 -3.59 -8.78 3.86
C GLY A 23 -2.46 -9.46 4.61
N ASN A 24 -1.51 -10.04 3.88
CA ASN A 24 -0.34 -10.74 4.42
C ASN A 24 0.98 -9.99 4.17
N PHE A 25 0.94 -8.73 3.73
CA PHE A 25 2.11 -7.88 3.45
C PHE A 25 3.05 -8.36 2.32
N SER A 26 2.69 -9.40 1.56
CA SER A 26 3.62 -9.96 0.58
C SER A 26 3.85 -9.06 -0.63
N PHE A 27 2.85 -8.27 -1.04
CA PHE A 27 3.00 -7.32 -2.14
C PHE A 27 3.93 -6.18 -1.71
N SER A 28 3.69 -5.63 -0.52
CA SER A 28 4.54 -4.58 0.03
C SER A 28 5.97 -5.04 0.24
N LEU A 29 6.17 -6.27 0.73
CA LEU A 29 7.48 -6.84 0.90
C LEU A 29 8.21 -7.01 -0.45
N SER A 30 7.51 -7.52 -1.47
CA SER A 30 8.07 -7.64 -2.82
C SER A 30 8.53 -6.29 -3.36
N LEU A 31 7.69 -5.26 -3.20
CA LEU A 31 8.00 -3.91 -3.66
C LEU A 31 9.17 -3.29 -2.88
N ALA A 32 9.20 -3.42 -1.56
CA ALA A 32 10.31 -2.96 -0.72
C ALA A 32 11.64 -3.62 -1.12
N LYS A 33 11.64 -4.93 -1.37
CA LYS A 33 12.82 -5.66 -1.85
C LYS A 33 13.29 -5.16 -3.23
N ALA A 34 12.37 -4.77 -4.10
CA ALA A 34 12.69 -4.21 -5.42
C ALA A 34 13.31 -2.80 -5.33
N PHE A 35 12.96 -2.01 -4.30
CA PHE A 35 13.54 -0.68 -4.07
C PHE A 35 14.98 -0.72 -3.51
N GLY A 36 15.43 -1.83 -2.93
CA GLY A 36 16.81 -2.00 -2.47
C GLY A 36 17.12 -1.27 -1.16
N SER A 37 18.31 -0.65 -1.06
CA SER A 37 18.98 -0.31 0.21
C SER A 37 18.38 0.82 1.05
N THR A 38 17.26 1.43 0.66
CA THR A 38 16.62 2.51 1.42
C THR A 38 15.10 2.49 1.22
N THR A 39 14.36 2.01 2.22
CA THR A 39 12.88 1.97 2.21
C THR A 39 12.26 2.70 3.40
N ASN A 40 13.01 3.58 4.08
CA ASN A 40 12.54 4.40 5.21
C ASN A 40 11.40 5.37 4.86
N ASN A 41 11.21 5.63 3.56
CA ASN A 41 10.14 6.43 2.96
C ASN A 41 8.90 5.59 2.59
N ILE A 42 8.88 4.30 2.91
CA ILE A 42 7.74 3.41 2.63
C ILE A 42 6.96 3.18 3.93
N THR A 43 5.70 3.62 3.93
CA THR A 43 4.72 3.29 4.97
C THR A 43 3.73 2.26 4.43
N VAL A 44 3.47 1.22 5.19
CA VAL A 44 2.56 0.12 4.83
C VAL A 44 1.44 0.05 5.84
N ILE A 45 0.20 0.07 5.37
CA ILE A 45 -0.98 0.00 6.21
C ILE A 45 -1.89 -1.16 5.83
N SER A 46 -2.46 -1.78 6.85
CA SER A 46 -3.45 -2.85 6.72
C SER A 46 -4.66 -2.57 7.61
N LEU A 47 -5.84 -3.00 7.15
CA LEU A 47 -7.07 -2.94 7.95
C LEU A 47 -7.06 -3.99 9.07
N ASP A 48 -6.40 -5.13 8.84
CA ASP A 48 -6.44 -6.27 9.75
C ASP A 48 -5.52 -6.03 10.95
N THR A 49 -6.11 -5.96 12.15
CA THR A 49 -5.38 -5.84 13.42
C THR A 49 -4.96 -7.19 13.99
N ARG A 50 -5.34 -8.29 13.33
CA ARG A 50 -5.49 -9.64 13.88
C ARG A 50 -4.59 -10.00 15.06
N GLU A 51 -5.18 -10.04 16.25
CA GLU A 51 -5.59 -11.33 16.83
C GLU A 51 -7.03 -11.79 16.49
N GLY A 52 -7.94 -10.93 16.02
CA GLY A 52 -9.39 -11.21 16.10
C GLY A 52 -10.13 -11.96 14.97
N LEU A 53 -9.57 -12.18 13.77
CA LEU A 53 -10.42 -12.57 12.61
C LEU A 53 -10.15 -13.96 11.98
N GLY A 54 -9.34 -14.87 12.51
CA GLY A 54 -9.25 -16.26 11.97
C GLY A 54 -8.84 -16.51 10.48
N ARG A 55 -8.13 -15.61 9.79
CA ARG A 55 -7.29 -15.96 8.61
C ARG A 55 -5.87 -15.94 9.13
N ASN A 56 -5.34 -17.13 9.29
CA ASN A 56 -3.90 -17.32 9.43
C ASN A 56 -3.32 -16.98 8.07
N TYR A 57 -2.84 -15.74 7.93
CA TYR A 57 -1.88 -15.47 6.87
C TYR A 57 -0.57 -16.06 7.39
N ASP A 58 -0.30 -17.32 7.04
CA ASP A 58 0.78 -18.12 7.63
C ASP A 58 2.16 -17.42 7.59
N ASN A 59 2.34 -16.44 6.69
CA ASN A 59 3.58 -15.67 6.54
C ASN A 59 3.44 -14.16 6.85
N GLY A 60 2.28 -13.72 7.35
CA GLY A 60 1.99 -12.29 7.53
C GLY A 60 2.90 -11.62 8.54
N LYS A 61 3.23 -12.34 9.63
CA LYS A 61 4.11 -11.85 10.68
C LYS A 61 5.56 -11.75 10.17
N GLU A 62 6.06 -12.79 9.53
CA GLU A 62 7.41 -12.85 8.96
C GLU A 62 7.60 -11.75 7.90
N ASN A 63 6.56 -11.46 7.11
CA ASN A 63 6.62 -10.38 6.13
C ASN A 63 6.68 -8.99 6.78
N VAL A 64 5.99 -8.77 7.90
CA VAL A 64 6.07 -7.51 8.67
C VAL A 64 7.46 -7.36 9.27
N GLU A 65 7.98 -8.40 9.92
CA GLU A 65 9.33 -8.38 10.50
C GLU A 65 10.39 -8.06 9.45
N GLU A 66 10.28 -8.64 8.25
CA GLU A 66 11.19 -8.35 7.15
C GLU A 66 11.01 -6.93 6.59
N LEU A 67 9.79 -6.41 6.49
CA LEU A 67 9.52 -5.03 6.08
C LEU A 67 10.17 -4.03 7.05
N GLU A 68 9.99 -4.24 8.35
CA GLU A 68 10.60 -3.42 9.40
C GLU A 68 12.14 -3.54 9.34
N ARG A 69 12.68 -4.73 9.09
CA ARG A 69 14.13 -4.95 8.90
C ARG A 69 14.69 -4.21 7.69
N LEU A 70 13.90 -4.06 6.62
CA LEU A 70 14.26 -3.27 5.44
C LEU A 70 14.17 -1.75 5.71
N GLY A 71 13.49 -1.35 6.78
CA GLY A 71 13.33 0.05 7.20
C GLY A 71 11.96 0.64 6.91
N CYS A 72 11.00 -0.15 6.41
CA CYS A 72 9.63 0.31 6.21
C CYS A 72 8.93 0.57 7.55
N THR A 73 7.99 1.51 7.56
CA THR A 73 7.06 1.72 8.68
C THR A 73 5.79 0.92 8.44
N VAL A 74 5.32 0.13 9.42
CA VAL A 74 4.12 -0.71 9.27
C VAL A 74 3.07 -0.35 10.32
N PHE A 75 1.86 0.01 9.87
CA PHE A 75 0.70 0.24 10.74
C PHE A 75 -0.44 -0.75 10.44
N ARG A 76 -1.14 -1.15 11.50
CA ARG A 76 -2.28 -2.08 11.44
C ARG A 76 -3.53 -1.43 12.00
N GLY A 77 -4.70 -1.83 11.48
CA GLY A 77 -5.99 -1.28 11.88
C GLY A 77 -6.41 0.00 11.15
N ALA A 78 -5.71 0.37 10.09
CA ALA A 78 -6.05 1.57 9.31
C ALA A 78 -7.11 1.23 8.25
N ASN A 79 -8.23 1.96 8.28
CA ASN A 79 -9.30 1.83 7.31
C ASN A 79 -9.18 2.90 6.22
N VAL A 80 -9.45 2.54 4.96
CA VAL A 80 -9.40 3.48 3.83
C VAL A 80 -10.36 4.67 3.97
N HIS A 81 -11.40 4.55 4.79
CA HIS A 81 -12.34 5.63 5.11
C HIS A 81 -11.90 6.52 6.28
N SER A 82 -10.87 6.13 7.03
CA SER A 82 -10.43 6.86 8.24
C SER A 82 -8.93 7.20 8.24
N MET A 83 -8.18 6.81 7.21
CA MET A 83 -6.73 7.01 7.15
C MET A 83 -6.31 8.49 7.12
N THR A 84 -7.18 9.40 6.69
CA THR A 84 -6.94 10.86 6.76
C THR A 84 -6.91 11.40 8.19
N SER A 85 -7.50 10.68 9.14
CA SER A 85 -7.58 11.08 10.54
C SER A 85 -6.58 10.35 11.44
N ASP A 86 -5.77 9.44 10.88
CA ASP A 86 -4.76 8.70 11.64
C ASP A 86 -3.51 9.56 11.82
N TYR A 87 -3.19 9.91 13.07
CA TYR A 87 -2.05 10.78 13.40
C TYR A 87 -0.68 10.14 13.11
N HIS A 88 -0.63 8.83 12.86
CA HIS A 88 0.59 8.15 12.42
C HIS A 88 0.86 8.32 10.93
N LEU A 89 -0.15 8.73 10.15
CA LEU A 89 -0.04 8.87 8.71
C LEU A 89 0.23 10.33 8.33
N ALA A 90 1.02 10.50 7.29
CA ALA A 90 1.36 11.80 6.74
C ALA A 90 0.70 12.02 5.38
N ARG A 91 1.14 13.05 4.66
CA ARG A 91 0.91 13.18 3.23
C ARG A 91 2.02 12.46 2.46
N TYR A 92 1.70 11.88 1.32
CA TYR A 92 2.60 11.06 0.52
C TYR A 92 2.72 11.56 -0.92
N ASN A 93 3.83 11.26 -1.59
CA ASN A 93 4.00 11.53 -3.02
C ASN A 93 3.27 10.49 -3.87
N MET A 94 3.22 9.25 -3.36
CA MET A 94 2.56 8.13 -4.04
C MET A 94 1.76 7.31 -3.03
N ILE A 95 0.51 6.99 -3.40
CA ILE A 95 -0.37 6.13 -2.60
C ILE A 95 -0.84 4.98 -3.46
N ILE A 96 -0.50 3.75 -3.07
CA ILE A 96 -0.86 2.53 -3.80
C ILE A 96 -1.85 1.73 -2.97
N PHE A 97 -3.03 1.46 -3.52
CA PHE A 97 -3.99 0.53 -2.92
C PHE A 97 -3.93 -0.81 -3.63
N ASN A 98 -3.42 -1.82 -2.92
CA ASN A 98 -3.35 -3.19 -3.41
C ASN A 98 -4.51 -4.00 -2.87
N PHE A 99 -5.51 -4.28 -3.72
CA PHE A 99 -6.74 -4.93 -3.29
C PHE A 99 -7.07 -6.15 -4.16
N PRO A 100 -6.34 -7.28 -3.98
CA PRO A 100 -6.47 -8.46 -4.84
C PRO A 100 -7.82 -9.18 -4.70
N HIS A 101 -8.51 -9.00 -3.57
CA HIS A 101 -9.79 -9.68 -3.27
C HIS A 101 -10.98 -8.73 -3.16
N ALA A 102 -10.91 -7.58 -3.82
CA ALA A 102 -11.91 -6.53 -3.70
C ALA A 102 -13.34 -6.99 -3.93
N GLY A 103 -13.53 -8.01 -4.78
CA GLY A 103 -14.83 -8.21 -5.41
C GLY A 103 -15.32 -6.88 -6.02
N LYS A 104 -16.58 -6.82 -6.38
CA LYS A 104 -17.19 -5.63 -6.99
C LYS A 104 -17.47 -4.51 -5.96
N ARG A 105 -16.61 -4.33 -4.95
CA ARG A 105 -16.84 -3.38 -3.84
C ARG A 105 -16.41 -1.97 -4.22
N HIS A 106 -17.17 -1.37 -5.13
CA HIS A 106 -16.98 0.00 -5.60
C HIS A 106 -16.92 1.02 -4.46
N GLU A 107 -17.61 0.77 -3.35
CA GLU A 107 -17.62 1.65 -2.18
C GLU A 107 -16.26 1.76 -1.50
N VAL A 108 -15.49 0.67 -1.45
CA VAL A 108 -14.17 0.66 -0.82
C VAL A 108 -13.17 1.46 -1.67
N VAL A 109 -13.24 1.28 -2.99
CA VAL A 109 -12.40 2.06 -3.92
C VAL A 109 -12.79 3.53 -3.89
N GLY A 110 -14.09 3.85 -3.81
CA GLY A 110 -14.57 5.23 -3.68
C GLY A 110 -14.03 5.91 -2.43
N GLY A 111 -14.19 5.29 -1.26
CA GLY A 111 -13.67 5.84 -0.01
C GLY A 111 -12.15 5.92 0.05
N PHE A 112 -11.45 4.96 -0.56
CA PHE A 112 -10.00 5.06 -0.74
C PHE A 112 -9.62 6.28 -1.58
N MET A 113 -10.29 6.51 -2.73
CA MET A 113 -9.97 7.64 -3.61
C MET A 113 -10.21 8.99 -2.94
N GLU A 114 -11.29 9.12 -2.16
CA GLU A 114 -11.57 10.32 -1.37
C GLU A 114 -10.43 10.61 -0.39
N SER A 115 -10.09 9.63 0.45
CA SER A 115 -9.02 9.77 1.45
C SER A 115 -7.64 9.98 0.82
N ALA A 116 -7.30 9.23 -0.23
CA ALA A 116 -5.99 9.30 -0.87
C ALA A 116 -5.74 10.68 -1.51
N ARG A 117 -6.77 11.30 -2.10
CA ARG A 117 -6.65 12.65 -2.68
C ARG A 117 -6.29 13.71 -1.64
N GLU A 118 -6.83 13.61 -0.43
CA GLU A 118 -6.50 14.54 0.67
C GLU A 118 -5.08 14.32 1.20
N MET A 119 -4.56 13.10 1.06
CA MET A 119 -3.25 12.69 1.54
C MET A 119 -2.12 12.87 0.53
N LEU A 120 -2.37 13.33 -0.71
CA LEU A 120 -1.29 13.67 -1.65
C LEU A 120 -0.55 14.92 -1.18
N LYS A 121 0.79 14.93 -1.22
CA LYS A 121 1.59 16.12 -0.84
C LYS A 121 1.40 17.30 -1.79
N ASP A 122 1.42 17.00 -3.09
CA ASP A 122 1.51 17.99 -4.17
C ASP A 122 0.48 17.66 -5.27
N GLU A 123 0.23 18.61 -6.17
CA GLU A 123 -0.71 18.43 -7.29
C GLU A 123 -0.28 17.31 -8.26
N ASP A 124 1.03 17.06 -8.36
CA ASP A 124 1.62 15.99 -9.19
C ASP A 124 1.70 14.64 -8.44
N GLY A 125 1.05 14.52 -7.27
CA GLY A 125 1.01 13.28 -6.51
C GLY A 125 0.26 12.15 -7.23
N GLU A 126 0.70 10.91 -7.03
CA GLU A 126 0.17 9.76 -7.77
C GLU A 126 -0.66 8.83 -6.89
N ILE A 127 -1.81 8.39 -7.41
CA ILE A 127 -2.64 7.34 -6.80
C ILE A 127 -2.70 6.15 -7.74
N HIS A 128 -2.25 4.99 -7.26
CA HIS A 128 -2.29 3.74 -8.00
C HIS A 128 -3.25 2.76 -7.33
N VAL A 129 -4.05 2.06 -8.14
CA VAL A 129 -4.96 1.02 -7.64
C VAL A 129 -4.74 -0.25 -8.44
N THR A 130 -4.32 -1.33 -7.77
CA THR A 130 -4.19 -2.64 -8.40
C THR A 130 -5.45 -3.48 -8.09
N ARG A 131 -5.99 -4.12 -9.13
CA ARG A 131 -7.17 -4.99 -9.04
C ARG A 131 -6.89 -6.29 -9.76
N TYR A 132 -7.20 -7.41 -9.13
CA TYR A 132 -7.17 -8.71 -9.79
C TYR A 132 -8.52 -8.97 -10.45
N TYR A 133 -8.52 -9.22 -11.76
CA TYR A 133 -9.69 -9.75 -12.46
C TYR A 133 -9.45 -11.23 -12.72
N ASN A 134 -10.30 -12.09 -12.17
CA ASN A 134 -10.40 -13.46 -12.68
C ASN A 134 -11.00 -13.35 -14.08
N ILE A 135 -10.15 -13.44 -15.11
CA ILE A 135 -10.59 -13.66 -16.47
C ILE A 135 -10.82 -15.18 -16.58
N PRO A 136 -12.08 -15.67 -16.68
CA PRO A 136 -12.30 -17.07 -16.99
C PRO A 136 -11.70 -17.35 -18.37
N ILE A 137 -10.75 -18.29 -18.40
CA ILE A 137 -10.20 -18.90 -19.62
C ILE A 137 -11.19 -19.89 -20.22
#